data_AF-A0A830EM08-F1
#
_entry.id   AF-A0A830EM08-F1
#
_cell.length_a   1.000
_cell.length_b   1.000
_cell.length_c   1.000
_cell.angle_alpha   90.00
_cell.angle_beta   90.00
_cell.angle_gamma   90.00
#
_symmetry.space_group_name_H-M   'P 1'
#
loop_
_entity.id
_entity.type
_entity.pdbx_description
1 polymer ?
#
loop_
_entity_poly.entity_id
_entity_poly.type
_entity_poly.pdbx_seq_one_letter_code
_entity_poly.pdbx_strand_id
1 'polypeptide(L)'
;MSELFVDALRYPVRDRSRLDGTVKCLVSVLVAGVLVQVAGALWPDVTFLVPAALVLFPAVVFVALLAGVLAGEGFPSLRTRGSARRAGRLAGVTAAYLLPPAVVVAAVGFVTGTGVVPVAIEGVTAATLATVALLVTVVCAYLLPAAAVVAVEDGLRAGIRRTALRGTARGAYFLSWVGAAVLVVLAWSVVATTATRSVASLVGFGVFAYAHVAAAALVAEGVDRTTVW
;
A
#
# COMPACT_ATOMS: atom_id res chain seq x y z
N MET A 1 -13.81 -11.05 -17.30
CA MET A 1 -13.62 -10.48 -15.95
C MET A 1 -12.79 -11.40 -15.07
N SER A 2 -13.11 -12.70 -15.05
CA SER A 2 -12.31 -13.75 -14.40
C SER A 2 -10.86 -13.77 -14.87
N GLU A 3 -10.60 -13.62 -16.18
CA GLU A 3 -9.24 -13.75 -16.73
C GLU A 3 -8.24 -12.73 -16.17
N LEU A 4 -8.58 -11.43 -16.12
CA LEU A 4 -7.67 -10.40 -15.63
C LEU A 4 -7.34 -10.56 -14.13
N PHE A 5 -8.34 -10.92 -13.31
CA PHE A 5 -8.11 -11.19 -11.89
C PHE A 5 -7.32 -12.49 -11.68
N VAL A 6 -7.63 -13.55 -12.43
CA VAL A 6 -6.91 -14.83 -12.40
C VAL A 6 -5.47 -14.66 -12.87
N ASP A 7 -5.22 -13.86 -13.90
CA ASP A 7 -3.88 -13.55 -14.39
C ASP A 7 -3.08 -12.77 -13.36
N ALA A 8 -3.69 -11.82 -12.67
CA ALA A 8 -3.07 -11.09 -11.58
C ALA A 8 -2.73 -12.01 -10.39
N LEU A 9 -3.61 -12.96 -10.03
CA LEU A 9 -3.31 -13.97 -9.01
C LEU A 9 -2.22 -14.95 -9.47
N ARG A 10 -2.15 -15.29 -10.75
CA ARG A 10 -1.08 -16.13 -11.28
C ARG A 10 0.24 -15.38 -11.38
N TYR A 11 0.21 -14.04 -11.45
CA TYR A 11 1.41 -13.21 -11.63
C TYR A 11 2.57 -13.58 -10.71
N PRO A 12 2.41 -13.68 -9.37
CA PRO A 12 3.53 -13.92 -8.45
C PRO A 12 4.23 -15.27 -8.66
N VAL A 13 3.57 -16.23 -9.31
CA VAL A 13 4.04 -17.60 -9.50
C VAL A 13 4.11 -18.01 -10.98
N ARG A 14 3.93 -17.06 -11.90
CA ARG A 14 3.80 -17.36 -13.34
C ARG A 14 5.10 -17.92 -13.94
N ASP A 15 6.24 -17.45 -13.47
CA ASP A 15 7.56 -17.89 -13.87
C ASP A 15 8.55 -17.78 -12.69
N ARG A 16 9.76 -18.33 -12.88
CA ARG A 16 10.79 -18.37 -11.83
C ARG A 16 11.26 -16.96 -11.43
N SER A 17 11.33 -16.02 -12.38
CA SER A 17 11.78 -14.65 -12.08
C SER A 17 10.76 -13.88 -11.24
N ARG A 18 9.46 -14.06 -11.49
CA ARG A 18 8.39 -13.47 -10.66
C ARG A 18 8.32 -14.13 -9.30
N LEU A 19 8.48 -15.46 -9.23
CA LEU A 19 8.55 -16.17 -7.96
C LEU A 19 9.73 -15.67 -7.11
N ASP A 20 10.92 -15.58 -7.69
CA ASP A 20 12.11 -15.05 -7.00
C ASP A 20 11.90 -13.60 -6.52
N GLY A 21 11.19 -12.79 -7.32
CA GLY A 21 10.79 -11.43 -6.96
C GLY A 21 9.80 -11.38 -5.79
N THR A 22 8.77 -12.23 -5.80
CA THR A 22 7.81 -12.36 -4.71
C THR A 22 8.47 -12.87 -3.44
N VAL A 23 9.43 -13.79 -3.54
CA VAL A 23 10.24 -14.23 -2.41
C VAL A 23 11.07 -13.07 -1.84
N LYS A 24 11.65 -12.21 -2.68
CA LYS A 24 12.34 -10.99 -2.20
C LYS A 24 11.37 -10.05 -1.47
N CYS A 25 10.15 -9.87 -1.99
CA CYS A 25 9.10 -9.12 -1.29
C CYS A 25 8.79 -9.72 0.09
N LEU A 26 8.63 -11.04 0.16
CA LEU A 26 8.37 -11.76 1.40
C LEU A 26 9.51 -11.58 2.41
N VAL A 27 10.75 -11.78 1.98
CA VAL A 27 11.94 -11.58 2.83
C VAL A 27 11.97 -10.15 3.36
N SER A 28 11.70 -9.16 2.51
CA SER A 28 11.63 -7.76 2.92
C SER A 28 10.57 -7.53 3.99
N VAL A 29 9.36 -8.06 3.81
CA VAL A 29 8.26 -7.94 4.76
C VAL A 29 8.57 -8.64 6.08
N LEU A 30 9.17 -9.83 6.05
CA LEU A 30 9.58 -10.56 7.25
C LEU A 30 10.65 -9.80 8.04
N VAL A 31 11.68 -9.27 7.36
CA VAL A 31 12.72 -8.46 8.01
C VAL A 31 12.13 -7.20 8.63
N ALA A 32 11.23 -6.51 7.92
CA ALA A 32 10.51 -5.36 8.46
C ALA A 32 9.69 -5.75 9.70
N GLY A 33 8.93 -6.85 9.64
CA GLY A 33 8.13 -7.36 10.76
C GLY A 33 8.98 -7.70 11.98
N VAL A 34 10.12 -8.37 11.81
CA VAL A 34 11.06 -8.67 12.89
C VAL A 34 11.61 -7.39 13.51
N LEU A 35 12.04 -6.42 12.71
CA LEU A 35 12.56 -5.14 13.21
C LEU A 35 11.50 -4.34 13.97
N VAL A 36 10.25 -4.33 13.50
CA VAL A 36 9.13 -3.70 14.21
C VAL A 36 8.88 -4.39 15.56
N GLN A 37 8.93 -5.72 15.61
CA GLN A 37 8.78 -6.47 16.86
C GLN A 37 9.92 -6.19 17.85
N VAL A 38 11.16 -6.10 17.36
CA VAL A 38 12.33 -5.73 18.18
C VAL A 38 12.19 -4.30 18.69
N ALA A 39 11.78 -3.34 17.84
CA ALA A 39 11.52 -1.97 18.25
C ALA A 39 10.42 -1.91 19.32
N GLY A 40 9.33 -2.64 19.13
CA GLY A 40 8.25 -2.72 20.11
C GLY A 40 8.67 -3.35 21.45
N ALA A 41 9.58 -4.32 21.43
CA ALA A 41 10.13 -4.93 22.65
C ALA A 41 11.07 -4.02 23.42
N LEU A 42 11.72 -3.08 22.74
CA LEU A 42 12.61 -2.08 23.35
C LEU A 42 11.86 -0.81 23.78
N TRP A 43 10.59 -0.65 23.40
CA TRP A 43 9.80 0.48 23.85
C TRP A 43 9.50 0.37 25.35
N PRO A 44 9.67 1.44 26.16
CA PRO A 44 9.90 2.84 25.77
C PRO A 44 11.37 3.33 25.78
N ASP A 45 12.37 2.44 25.91
CA ASP A 45 13.78 2.85 25.92
C ASP A 45 14.24 3.43 24.59
N VAL A 46 15.01 4.53 24.62
CA VAL A 46 15.50 5.26 23.43
C VAL A 46 16.21 4.35 22.40
N THR A 47 16.73 3.21 22.85
CA THR A 47 17.29 2.16 21.98
C THR A 47 16.32 1.61 20.93
N PHE A 48 15.00 1.76 21.10
CA PHE A 48 13.99 1.39 20.10
C PHE A 48 14.16 2.14 18.78
N LEU A 49 14.77 3.35 18.80
CA LEU A 49 14.96 4.18 17.61
C LEU A 49 15.84 3.50 16.55
N VAL A 50 16.82 2.70 16.97
CA VAL A 50 17.74 2.01 16.05
C VAL A 50 16.99 1.00 15.18
N PRO A 51 16.31 -0.02 15.73
CA PRO A 51 15.53 -0.95 14.91
C PRO A 51 14.39 -0.25 14.18
N ALA A 52 13.75 0.77 14.77
CA ALA A 52 12.71 1.54 14.08
C ALA A 52 13.24 2.25 12.81
N ALA A 53 14.43 2.85 12.87
CA ALA A 53 15.08 3.44 11.70
C ALA A 53 15.48 2.36 10.68
N LEU A 54 15.94 1.20 11.14
CA LEU A 54 16.32 0.08 10.27
C LEU A 54 15.13 -0.49 9.49
N VAL A 55 13.88 -0.38 9.97
CA VAL A 55 12.67 -0.79 9.23
C VAL A 55 12.54 -0.06 7.89
N LEU A 56 13.07 1.17 7.78
CA LEU A 56 12.99 1.95 6.55
C LEU A 56 13.66 1.24 5.38
N PHE A 57 14.74 0.51 5.61
CA PHE A 57 15.46 -0.20 4.54
C PHE A 57 14.62 -1.30 3.87
N PRO A 58 14.12 -2.33 4.57
CA PRO A 58 13.26 -3.34 3.97
C PRO A 58 11.92 -2.75 3.48
N ALA A 59 11.40 -1.68 4.09
CA ALA A 59 10.24 -0.99 3.55
C ALA A 59 10.52 -0.38 2.16
N VAL A 60 11.65 0.33 2.01
CA VAL A 60 12.08 0.90 0.72
C VAL A 60 12.33 -0.19 -0.32
N VAL A 61 12.94 -1.31 0.08
CA VAL A 61 13.14 -2.47 -0.82
C VAL A 61 11.81 -3.02 -1.30
N PHE A 62 10.85 -3.24 -0.41
CA PHE A 62 9.52 -3.72 -0.77
C PHE A 62 8.81 -2.76 -1.74
N VAL A 63 8.83 -1.46 -1.44
CA VAL A 63 8.27 -0.41 -2.32
C VAL A 63 8.99 -0.37 -3.67
N ALA A 64 10.30 -0.55 -3.72
CA ALA A 64 11.06 -0.59 -4.97
C ALA A 64 10.66 -1.77 -5.87
N LEU A 65 10.43 -2.95 -5.27
CA LEU A 65 9.97 -4.13 -5.99
C LEU A 65 8.55 -3.93 -6.53
N LEU A 66 7.64 -3.40 -5.71
CA LEU A 66 6.28 -3.08 -6.17
C LEU A 66 6.27 -2.00 -7.26
N ALA A 67 7.14 -0.99 -7.17
CA ALA A 67 7.28 0.01 -8.22
C ALA A 67 7.75 -0.61 -9.54
N GLY A 68 8.58 -1.66 -9.50
CA GLY A 68 8.93 -2.43 -10.69
C GLY A 68 7.74 -3.14 -11.33
N VAL A 69 6.89 -3.75 -10.50
CA VAL A 69 5.68 -4.44 -10.95
C VAL A 69 4.69 -3.45 -11.55
N LEU A 70 4.50 -2.29 -10.91
CA LEU A 70 3.64 -1.22 -11.40
C LEU A 70 4.11 -0.63 -12.73
N ALA A 71 5.42 -0.60 -12.98
CA ALA A 71 6.00 -0.13 -14.25
C ALA A 71 5.93 -1.15 -15.40
N GLY A 72 5.35 -2.34 -15.17
CA GLY A 72 5.37 -3.44 -16.16
C GLY A 72 6.71 -4.15 -16.33
N GLU A 73 7.78 -3.70 -15.66
CA GLU A 73 9.13 -4.29 -15.74
C GLU A 73 9.31 -5.54 -14.88
N GLY A 74 8.36 -5.83 -13.99
CA GLY A 74 8.43 -6.93 -13.05
C GLY A 74 9.33 -6.63 -11.86
N PHE A 75 10.43 -7.37 -11.70
CA PHE A 75 11.31 -7.24 -10.53
C PHE A 75 12.71 -6.74 -10.92
N PRO A 76 12.90 -5.41 -11.00
CA PRO A 76 14.18 -4.82 -11.39
C PRO A 76 15.26 -5.08 -10.33
N SER A 77 16.52 -5.04 -10.74
CA SER A 77 17.63 -5.16 -9.80
C SER A 77 17.69 -3.93 -8.87
N LEU A 78 17.66 -4.20 -7.57
CA LEU A 78 17.60 -3.18 -6.50
C LEU A 78 18.84 -2.27 -6.46
N ARG A 79 19.94 -2.67 -7.12
CA ARG A 79 21.21 -1.94 -7.14
C ARG A 79 21.23 -0.74 -8.10
N THR A 80 20.19 -0.56 -8.91
CA THR A 80 20.18 0.48 -9.95
C THR A 80 19.66 1.82 -9.42
N ARG A 81 20.22 2.94 -9.90
CA ARG A 81 19.66 4.28 -9.62
C ARG A 81 18.21 4.40 -10.12
N GLY A 82 17.84 3.65 -11.15
CA GLY A 82 16.48 3.58 -11.69
C GLY A 82 15.47 3.04 -10.67
N SER A 83 15.77 1.89 -10.04
CA SER A 83 14.89 1.29 -9.01
C SER A 83 14.74 2.20 -7.81
N ALA A 84 15.82 2.82 -7.33
CA ALA A 84 15.78 3.77 -6.22
C ALA A 84 14.92 5.01 -6.54
N ARG A 85 15.04 5.55 -7.76
CA ARG A 85 14.23 6.69 -8.20
C ARG A 85 12.75 6.35 -8.29
N ARG A 86 12.40 5.16 -8.80
CA ARG A 86 10.99 4.69 -8.86
C ARG A 86 10.42 4.43 -7.48
N ALA A 87 11.20 3.81 -6.59
CA ALA A 87 10.83 3.63 -5.19
C ALA A 87 10.55 4.98 -4.51
N GLY A 88 11.42 5.98 -4.73
CA GLY A 88 11.22 7.33 -4.22
C GLY A 88 9.99 8.04 -4.81
N ARG A 89 9.70 7.84 -6.09
CA ARG A 89 8.47 8.35 -6.74
C ARG A 89 7.22 7.71 -6.14
N LEU A 90 7.22 6.39 -5.98
CA LEU A 90 6.11 5.64 -5.39
C LEU A 90 5.90 6.05 -3.92
N ALA A 91 6.96 6.06 -3.12
CA ALA A 91 6.90 6.51 -1.72
C ALA A 91 6.40 7.95 -1.61
N GLY A 92 6.89 8.85 -2.47
CA GLY A 92 6.47 10.26 -2.48
C GLY A 92 5.00 10.44 -2.83
N VAL A 93 4.48 9.73 -3.83
CA VAL A 93 3.07 9.84 -4.21
C VAL A 93 2.17 9.16 -3.19
N THR A 94 2.58 8.01 -2.65
CA THR A 94 1.87 7.36 -1.54
C THR A 94 1.79 8.28 -0.33
N ALA A 95 2.90 8.92 0.06
CA ALA A 95 2.89 9.89 1.15
C ALA A 95 1.95 11.08 0.85
N ALA A 96 1.98 11.63 -0.37
CA ALA A 96 1.11 12.75 -0.75
C ALA A 96 -0.38 12.40 -0.67
N TYR A 97 -0.77 11.19 -1.05
CA TYR A 97 -2.16 10.74 -1.03
C TYR A 97 -2.62 10.23 0.34
N LEU A 98 -1.72 9.69 1.16
CA LEU A 98 -2.05 9.20 2.52
C LEU A 98 -1.98 10.31 3.58
N LEU A 99 -1.33 11.44 3.31
CA LEU A 99 -1.22 12.54 4.26
C LEU A 99 -2.59 13.17 4.61
N PRO A 100 -3.48 13.51 3.66
CA PRO A 100 -4.81 14.00 3.99
C PRO A 100 -5.64 13.06 4.88
N PRO A 101 -5.81 11.76 4.56
CA PRO A 101 -6.58 10.88 5.43
C PRO A 101 -5.89 10.67 6.79
N ALA A 102 -4.56 10.60 6.84
CA ALA A 102 -3.84 10.51 8.12
C ALA A 102 -4.12 11.72 9.03
N VAL A 103 -4.09 12.94 8.48
CA VAL A 103 -4.41 14.17 9.22
C VAL A 103 -5.86 14.16 9.68
N VAL A 104 -6.81 13.79 8.81
CA VAL A 104 -8.24 13.76 9.17
C VAL A 104 -8.50 12.71 10.25
N VAL A 105 -7.96 11.50 10.13
CA VAL A 105 -8.11 10.44 11.14
C VAL A 105 -7.48 10.86 12.47
N ALA A 106 -6.30 11.48 12.46
CA ALA A 106 -5.66 11.99 13.67
C ALA A 106 -6.47 13.11 14.33
N ALA A 107 -7.00 14.05 13.53
CA ALA A 107 -7.85 15.12 14.03
C ALA A 107 -9.16 14.59 14.63
N VAL A 108 -9.81 13.63 13.96
CA VAL A 108 -11.01 12.96 14.46
C VAL A 108 -10.71 12.23 15.76
N GLY A 109 -9.62 11.46 15.82
CA GLY A 109 -9.20 10.75 17.03
C GLY A 109 -8.86 11.68 18.20
N PHE A 110 -8.27 12.84 17.92
CA PHE A 110 -8.01 13.87 18.93
C PHE A 110 -9.31 14.46 19.48
N VAL A 111 -10.24 14.84 18.60
CA VAL A 111 -11.54 15.43 19.00
C VAL A 111 -12.36 14.43 19.83
N THR A 112 -12.41 13.16 19.42
CA THR A 112 -13.14 12.13 20.17
C THR A 112 -12.46 11.76 21.48
N GLY A 113 -11.12 11.69 21.51
CA GLY A 113 -10.37 11.33 22.71
C GLY A 113 -10.31 12.43 23.79
N THR A 114 -10.48 13.70 23.42
CA THR A 114 -10.41 14.84 24.35
C THR A 114 -11.76 15.29 24.91
N GLY A 115 -12.87 14.69 24.44
CA GLY A 115 -14.21 15.02 24.93
C GLY A 115 -14.64 16.47 24.66
N VAL A 116 -14.06 17.11 23.64
CA VAL A 116 -14.33 18.52 23.27
C VAL A 116 -15.77 18.71 22.76
N VAL A 117 -16.50 17.62 22.50
CA VAL A 117 -17.87 17.63 22.00
C VAL A 117 -18.87 17.54 23.16
N PRO A 118 -19.90 18.41 23.22
CA PRO A 118 -20.97 18.30 24.23
C PRO A 118 -21.71 16.96 24.15
N VAL A 119 -21.95 16.32 25.30
CA VAL A 119 -22.59 15.00 25.45
C VAL A 119 -23.92 14.88 24.70
N ALA A 120 -24.68 15.97 24.59
CA ALA A 120 -25.98 15.99 23.91
C ALA A 120 -25.92 15.75 22.39
N ILE A 121 -24.76 15.95 21.74
CA ILE A 121 -24.57 15.77 20.30
C ILE A 121 -23.40 14.83 19.96
N GLU A 122 -22.75 14.26 20.97
CA GLU A 122 -21.55 13.45 20.86
C GLU A 122 -21.69 12.31 19.84
N GLY A 123 -22.81 11.59 19.85
CA GLY A 123 -23.06 10.49 18.91
C GLY A 123 -23.19 10.94 17.45
N VAL A 124 -23.88 12.06 17.19
CA VAL A 124 -24.07 12.59 15.83
C VAL A 124 -22.76 13.19 15.31
N THR A 125 -22.04 13.93 16.15
CA THR A 125 -20.75 14.52 15.80
C THR A 125 -19.69 13.44 15.55
N ALA A 126 -19.60 12.41 16.40
CA ALA A 126 -18.66 11.31 16.21
C ALA A 126 -18.95 10.52 14.92
N ALA A 127 -20.22 10.21 14.64
CA ALA A 127 -20.61 9.53 13.40
C ALA A 127 -20.30 10.38 12.16
N THR A 128 -20.55 11.69 12.22
CA THR A 128 -20.24 12.62 11.12
C THR A 128 -18.74 12.71 10.88
N LEU A 129 -17.94 12.87 11.94
CA LEU A 129 -16.48 12.92 11.86
C LEU A 129 -15.88 11.62 11.31
N ALA A 130 -16.37 10.45 11.78
CA ALA A 130 -15.96 9.15 11.27
C ALA A 130 -16.33 8.99 9.78
N THR A 131 -17.51 9.47 9.37
CA THR A 131 -17.94 9.45 7.96
C THR A 131 -17.04 10.32 7.10
N VAL A 132 -16.69 11.53 7.54
CA VAL A 132 -15.75 12.41 6.82
C VAL A 132 -14.37 11.76 6.70
N ALA A 133 -13.84 11.18 7.78
CA ALA A 133 -12.57 10.46 7.76
C ALA A 133 -12.60 9.29 6.78
N LEU A 134 -13.69 8.51 6.78
CA LEU A 134 -13.88 7.40 5.86
C LEU A 134 -13.94 7.89 4.41
N LEU A 135 -14.73 8.93 4.10
CA LEU A 135 -14.86 9.46 2.75
C LEU A 135 -13.52 9.98 2.21
N VAL A 136 -12.78 10.76 3.01
CA VAL A 136 -11.44 11.24 2.63
C VAL A 136 -10.50 10.06 2.38
N THR A 137 -10.53 9.05 3.26
CA THR A 137 -9.71 7.83 3.11
C THR A 137 -10.06 7.07 1.84
N VAL A 138 -11.35 6.85 1.57
CA VAL A 138 -11.82 6.13 0.38
C VAL A 138 -11.46 6.88 -0.89
N VAL A 139 -11.64 8.21 -0.94
CA VAL A 139 -11.27 9.02 -2.10
C VAL A 139 -9.77 8.95 -2.36
N CYS A 140 -8.94 9.13 -1.33
CA CYS A 140 -7.49 9.03 -1.48
C CYS A 140 -7.04 7.62 -1.87
N ALA A 141 -7.61 6.58 -1.25
CA ALA A 141 -7.33 5.19 -1.59
C ALA A 141 -7.81 4.81 -2.99
N TYR A 142 -8.89 5.43 -3.48
CA TYR A 142 -9.40 5.25 -4.84
C TYR A 142 -8.45 5.81 -5.88
N LEU A 143 -7.88 6.99 -5.63
CA LEU A 143 -7.04 7.70 -6.61
C LEU A 143 -5.57 7.30 -6.56
N LEU A 144 -5.10 6.81 -5.41
CA LEU A 144 -3.70 6.46 -5.17
C LEU A 144 -3.14 5.46 -6.20
N PRO A 145 -3.81 4.36 -6.58
CA PRO A 145 -3.21 3.36 -7.47
C PRO A 145 -2.95 3.90 -8.89
N ALA A 146 -3.87 4.70 -9.45
CA ALA A 146 -3.63 5.40 -10.71
C ALA A 146 -2.46 6.39 -10.61
N ALA A 147 -2.44 7.21 -9.56
CA ALA A 147 -1.35 8.15 -9.32
C ALA A 147 0.00 7.45 -9.12
N ALA A 148 0.01 6.26 -8.52
CA ALA A 148 1.18 5.43 -8.30
C ALA A 148 1.79 4.92 -9.61
N VAL A 149 0.97 4.39 -10.53
CA VAL A 149 1.43 3.93 -11.85
C VAL A 149 2.05 5.11 -12.62
N VAL A 150 1.31 6.22 -12.74
CA VAL A 150 1.79 7.43 -13.46
C VAL A 150 3.04 8.02 -12.79
N ALA A 151 3.12 8.02 -11.46
CA ALA A 151 4.30 8.52 -10.75
C ALA A 151 5.55 7.68 -11.02
N VAL A 152 5.40 6.36 -11.13
CA VAL A 152 6.50 5.45 -11.38
C VAL A 152 7.03 5.62 -12.80
N GLU A 153 6.14 5.72 -13.79
CA GLU A 153 6.45 5.90 -15.21
C GLU A 153 6.96 7.32 -15.50
N ASP A 154 6.10 8.32 -15.33
CA ASP A 154 6.35 9.71 -15.76
C ASP A 154 6.98 10.59 -14.68
N GLY A 155 6.96 10.14 -13.43
CA GLY A 155 7.58 10.81 -12.29
C GLY A 155 6.59 11.42 -11.29
N LEU A 156 7.11 11.72 -10.10
CA LEU A 156 6.31 12.16 -8.93
C LEU A 156 5.36 13.32 -9.26
N ARG A 157 5.84 14.34 -9.97
CA ARG A 157 5.02 15.51 -10.34
C ARG A 157 3.89 15.14 -11.28
N ALA A 158 4.09 14.15 -12.15
CA ALA A 158 3.03 13.68 -13.05
C ALA A 158 1.93 12.98 -12.25
N GLY A 159 2.28 12.08 -11.33
CA GLY A 159 1.33 11.37 -10.48
C GLY A 159 0.47 12.27 -9.57
N ILE A 160 0.97 13.44 -9.17
CA ILE A 160 0.22 14.41 -8.35
C ILE A 160 -0.72 15.30 -9.20
N ARG A 161 -0.47 15.42 -10.51
CA ARG A 161 -1.31 16.26 -11.38
C ARG A 161 -2.65 15.59 -11.61
N ARG A 162 -3.69 16.42 -11.78
CA ARG A 162 -5.04 15.96 -12.15
C ARG A 162 -5.07 15.10 -13.42
N THR A 163 -4.11 15.28 -14.32
CA THR A 163 -3.97 14.47 -15.54
C THR A 163 -3.68 13.00 -15.25
N ALA A 164 -3.02 12.67 -14.14
CA ALA A 164 -2.78 11.28 -13.73
C ALA A 164 -4.06 10.52 -13.37
N LEU A 165 -5.16 11.25 -13.11
CA LEU A 165 -6.45 10.68 -12.73
C LEU A 165 -7.36 10.45 -13.94
N ARG A 166 -6.90 10.81 -15.15
CA ARG A 166 -7.61 10.48 -16.38
C ARG A 166 -7.70 8.96 -16.50
N GLY A 167 -8.89 8.44 -16.79
CA GLY A 167 -9.12 7.00 -16.86
C GLY A 167 -9.67 6.38 -15.57
N THR A 168 -9.57 7.05 -14.42
CA THR A 168 -10.11 6.50 -13.16
C THR A 168 -11.64 6.34 -13.16
N ALA A 169 -12.35 7.02 -14.05
CA ALA A 169 -13.79 6.83 -14.25
C ALA A 169 -14.15 5.61 -15.13
N ARG A 170 -13.18 4.95 -15.76
CA ARG A 170 -13.43 3.80 -16.64
C ARG A 170 -13.67 2.53 -15.80
N GLY A 171 -14.56 1.67 -16.28
CA GLY A 171 -14.89 0.41 -15.61
C GLY A 171 -13.68 -0.52 -15.44
N ALA A 172 -12.72 -0.50 -16.37
CA ALA A 172 -11.49 -1.30 -16.26
C ALA A 172 -10.66 -0.91 -15.01
N TYR A 173 -10.45 0.39 -14.78
CA TYR A 173 -9.78 0.87 -13.59
C TYR A 173 -10.57 0.51 -12.33
N PHE A 174 -11.86 0.83 -12.30
CA PHE A 174 -12.71 0.56 -11.14
C PHE A 174 -12.67 -0.92 -10.73
N LEU A 175 -12.78 -1.85 -11.68
CA LEU A 175 -12.70 -3.29 -11.42
C LEU A 175 -11.33 -3.72 -10.90
N SER A 176 -10.24 -3.21 -11.50
CA SER A 176 -8.89 -3.49 -11.03
C SER A 176 -8.66 -2.97 -9.61
N TRP A 177 -9.19 -1.78 -9.30
CA TRP A 177 -9.11 -1.16 -7.99
C TRP A 177 -9.86 -1.97 -6.95
N VAL A 178 -11.10 -2.39 -7.23
CA VAL A 178 -11.89 -3.22 -6.32
C VAL A 178 -11.15 -4.53 -6.01
N GLY A 179 -10.67 -5.23 -7.04
CA GLY A 179 -9.94 -6.48 -6.84
C GLY A 179 -8.65 -6.28 -6.03
N ALA A 180 -7.90 -5.22 -6.29
CA ALA A 180 -6.69 -4.89 -5.57
C ALA A 180 -6.98 -4.50 -4.11
N ALA A 181 -8.00 -3.69 -3.88
CA ALA A 181 -8.45 -3.29 -2.55
C ALA A 181 -8.87 -4.50 -1.72
N VAL A 182 -9.65 -5.43 -2.30
CA VAL A 182 -10.04 -6.68 -1.62
C VAL A 182 -8.82 -7.50 -1.24
N LEU A 183 -7.86 -7.69 -2.15
CA LEU A 183 -6.62 -8.43 -1.86
C LEU A 183 -5.82 -7.80 -0.72
N VAL A 184 -5.64 -6.47 -0.75
CA VAL A 184 -4.90 -5.73 0.28
C VAL A 184 -5.62 -5.78 1.62
N VAL A 185 -6.94 -5.54 1.65
CA VAL A 185 -7.75 -5.59 2.88
C VAL A 185 -7.73 -6.99 3.50
N LEU A 186 -7.89 -8.04 2.70
CA LEU A 186 -7.79 -9.42 3.19
C LEU A 186 -6.39 -9.73 3.73
N ALA A 187 -5.33 -9.31 3.02
CA ALA A 187 -3.96 -9.49 3.48
C ALA A 187 -3.71 -8.83 4.84
N TRP A 188 -4.12 -7.58 5.01
CA TRP A 188 -4.02 -6.88 6.29
C TRP A 188 -4.87 -7.53 7.38
N SER A 189 -6.06 -8.05 7.04
CA SER A 189 -6.91 -8.76 8.00
C SER A 189 -6.27 -10.06 8.48
N VAL A 190 -5.63 -10.81 7.58
CA VAL A 190 -4.85 -12.01 7.93
C VAL A 190 -3.68 -11.63 8.84
N VAL A 191 -2.92 -10.59 8.51
CA VAL A 191 -1.81 -10.13 9.37
C VAL A 191 -2.32 -9.70 10.75
N ALA A 192 -3.41 -8.92 10.81
CA ALA A 192 -3.99 -8.46 12.07
C ALA A 192 -4.47 -9.62 12.95
N THR A 193 -5.04 -10.67 12.36
CA THR A 193 -5.51 -11.86 13.09
C THR A 193 -4.40 -12.83 13.46
N THR A 194 -3.25 -12.77 12.78
CA THR A 194 -2.09 -13.66 13.03
C THR A 194 -0.95 -12.97 13.78
N ALA A 195 -1.13 -11.73 14.24
CA ALA A 195 -0.11 -10.89 14.86
C ALA A 195 0.47 -11.41 16.21
N THR A 196 -0.02 -12.53 16.73
CA THR A 196 0.62 -13.24 17.85
C THR A 196 1.89 -13.94 17.37
N ARG A 197 2.94 -14.01 18.21
CA ARG A 197 4.27 -14.61 17.93
C ARG A 197 4.16 -16.11 17.60
N SER A 198 3.66 -16.43 16.40
CA SER A 198 3.20 -17.77 16.02
C SER A 198 3.66 -18.09 14.59
N VAL A 199 3.77 -19.39 14.27
CA VAL A 199 4.05 -19.85 12.90
C VAL A 199 3.00 -19.35 11.90
N ALA A 200 1.76 -19.10 12.36
CA ALA A 200 0.69 -18.52 11.55
C ALA A 200 1.03 -17.10 11.04
N SER A 201 1.85 -16.34 11.78
CA SER A 201 2.31 -15.01 11.32
C SER A 201 3.18 -15.10 10.07
N LEU A 202 3.97 -16.17 9.90
CA LEU A 202 4.77 -16.38 8.69
C LEU A 202 3.88 -16.58 7.46
N VAL A 203 2.80 -17.36 7.62
CA VAL A 203 1.79 -17.53 6.58
C VAL A 203 1.10 -16.20 6.30
N GLY A 204 0.77 -15.42 7.34
CA GLY A 204 0.19 -14.09 7.19
C GLY A 204 1.07 -13.13 6.39
N PHE A 205 2.37 -13.09 6.67
CA PHE A 205 3.32 -12.30 5.88
C PHE A 205 3.51 -12.84 4.45
N GLY A 206 3.41 -14.16 4.26
CA GLY A 206 3.34 -14.81 2.94
C GLY A 206 2.16 -14.32 2.11
N VAL A 207 0.96 -14.41 2.67
CA VAL A 207 -0.29 -13.90 2.07
C VAL A 207 -0.17 -12.40 1.80
N PHE A 208 0.42 -11.64 2.73
CA PHE A 208 0.61 -10.22 2.58
C PHE A 208 1.48 -9.86 1.37
N ALA A 209 2.68 -10.44 1.28
CA ALA A 209 3.61 -10.17 0.19
C ALA A 209 3.00 -10.58 -1.16
N TYR A 210 2.39 -11.77 -1.21
CA TYR A 210 1.72 -12.27 -2.41
C TYR A 210 0.58 -11.35 -2.86
N ALA A 211 -0.32 -10.96 -1.94
CA ALA A 211 -1.48 -10.13 -2.24
C ALA A 211 -1.08 -8.74 -2.75
N HIS A 212 -0.04 -8.14 -2.18
CA HIS A 212 0.44 -6.82 -2.63
C HIS A 212 1.10 -6.88 -4.01
N VAL A 213 1.82 -7.97 -4.34
CA VAL A 213 2.35 -8.17 -5.70
C VAL A 213 1.21 -8.39 -6.70
N ALA A 214 0.24 -9.25 -6.37
CA ALA A 214 -0.91 -9.51 -7.23
C ALA A 214 -1.76 -8.24 -7.44
N ALA A 215 -1.99 -7.46 -6.37
CA ALA A 215 -2.70 -6.18 -6.42
C ALA A 215 -1.95 -5.15 -7.28
N ALA A 216 -0.62 -5.06 -7.16
CA ALA A 216 0.18 -4.17 -8.00
C ALA A 216 0.08 -4.55 -9.49
N ALA A 217 0.19 -5.84 -9.83
CA ALA A 217 0.03 -6.32 -11.20
C ALA A 217 -1.38 -6.04 -11.75
N LEU A 218 -2.41 -6.25 -10.91
CA LEU A 218 -3.81 -6.00 -11.27
C LEU A 218 -4.06 -4.52 -11.58
N VAL A 219 -3.55 -3.62 -10.75
CA VAL A 219 -3.66 -2.17 -10.92
C VAL A 219 -2.91 -1.71 -12.16
N ALA A 220 -1.68 -2.19 -12.37
CA ALA A 220 -0.86 -1.80 -13.53
C ALA A 220 -1.61 -2.10 -14.84
N GLU A 221 -2.12 -3.33 -14.98
CA GLU A 221 -2.93 -3.75 -16.12
C GLU A 221 -4.24 -2.94 -16.23
N GLY A 222 -4.90 -2.69 -15.10
CA GLY A 222 -6.12 -1.91 -15.05
C GLY A 222 -5.94 -0.48 -15.53
N VAL A 223 -4.83 0.17 -15.16
CA VAL A 223 -4.47 1.53 -15.58
C VAL A 223 -4.04 1.57 -17.04
N ASP A 224 -3.23 0.62 -17.50
CA ASP A 224 -2.79 0.54 -18.91
C ASP A 224 -3.99 0.40 -19.88
N ARG A 225 -5.00 -0.38 -19.50
CA ARG A 225 -6.26 -0.46 -20.27
C ARG A 225 -7.08 0.83 -20.29
N THR A 226 -6.72 1.84 -19.49
CA THR A 226 -7.36 3.15 -19.48
C THR A 226 -6.63 4.23 -20.28
N THR A 227 -5.35 4.04 -20.59
CA THR A 227 -4.52 4.99 -21.36
C THR A 227 -4.63 4.79 -22.86
N VAL A 228 -5.16 3.64 -23.32
CA VAL A 228 -5.60 3.45 -24.71
C VAL A 228 -6.74 4.45 -25.00
N TRP A 229 -6.63 5.18 -26.11
CA TRP A 229 -7.49 6.28 -26.63
C TRP A 229 -7.03 7.70 -26.30
#